data_AF-A0A7X8A4Z8-F1
#
_entry.id   AF-A0A7X8A4Z8-F1
#
_cell.length_a   1.000
_cell.length_b   1.000
_cell.length_c   1.000
_cell.angle_alpha   90.00
_cell.angle_beta   90.00
_cell.angle_gamma   90.00
#
_symmetry.space_group_name_H-M   'P 1'
#
loop_
_entity.id
_entity.type
_entity.pdbx_description
1 polymer ?
#
loop_
_entity_poly.entity_id
_entity_poly.type
_entity_poly.pdbx_seq_one_letter_code
_entity_poly.pdbx_strand_id
1 'polypeptide(L)'
;MLTENEILEQIGRATPIGIAIVLFSNAICFIVGSYFASTATAFSSISVPTIALAILGIADIGAGFAVKKAMLKPVLISPNPVDKILLASIMRKITLTISVICAMPPIYGLIAVFLGAQKEHLAAFLIISLTGYMGLRLRPRDFRSILNK
;
A
#
# COMPACT_ATOMS: atom_id res chain seq x y z
N MET A 1 3.21 -20.05 23.49
CA MET A 1 2.31 -19.86 22.33
C MET A 1 1.83 -18.42 22.31
N LEU A 2 1.82 -17.77 21.14
CA LEU A 2 1.19 -16.47 20.95
C LEU A 2 -0.33 -16.67 20.86
N THR A 3 -1.11 -15.84 21.54
CA THR A 3 -2.58 -15.91 21.46
C THR A 3 -3.10 -15.10 20.26
N GLU A 4 -4.29 -15.44 19.77
CA GLU A 4 -4.94 -14.66 18.71
C GLU A 4 -5.14 -13.19 19.10
N ASN A 5 -5.44 -12.94 20.38
CA ASN A 5 -5.57 -11.60 20.95
C ASN A 5 -4.27 -10.79 20.86
N GLU A 6 -3.12 -11.42 21.10
CA GLU A 6 -1.82 -10.76 21.00
C GLU A 6 -1.50 -10.37 19.55
N ILE A 7 -1.81 -11.24 18.59
CA ILE A 7 -1.63 -10.95 17.16
C ILE A 7 -2.56 -9.79 16.75
N LEU A 8 -3.83 -9.83 17.17
CA LEU A 8 -4.80 -8.77 16.92
C LEU A 8 -4.32 -7.43 17.48
N GLU A 9 -3.80 -7.41 18.70
CA GLU A 9 -3.26 -6.20 19.33
C GLU A 9 -2.10 -5.62 18.52
N GLN A 10 -1.16 -6.46 18.07
CA GLN A 10 -0.03 -5.99 17.25
C GLN A 10 -0.46 -5.49 15.86
N ILE A 11 -1.42 -6.17 15.22
CA ILE A 11 -2.04 -5.66 13.97
C ILE A 11 -2.68 -4.30 14.25
N GLY A 12 -3.43 -4.18 15.34
CA GLY A 12 -4.12 -2.94 15.74
C GLY A 12 -3.17 -1.77 15.97
N ARG A 13 -1.96 -2.02 16.47
CA ARG A 13 -0.92 -0.99 16.65
C ARG A 13 -0.22 -0.60 15.34
N ALA A 14 0.03 -1.57 14.45
CA ALA A 14 0.74 -1.30 13.20
C ALA A 14 -0.15 -0.67 12.12
N THR A 15 -1.42 -1.08 12.05
CA THR A 15 -2.37 -0.69 11.00
C THR A 15 -2.59 0.83 10.88
N PRO A 16 -2.79 1.59 11.97
CA PRO A 16 -2.99 3.03 11.89
C PRO A 16 -1.83 3.78 11.22
N ILE A 17 -0.59 3.34 11.47
CA ILE A 17 0.60 3.94 10.86
C ILE A 17 0.55 3.76 9.34
N GLY A 18 0.22 2.55 8.88
CA GLY A 18 0.13 2.28 7.46
C GLY A 18 -1.02 3.01 6.77
N ILE A 19 -2.18 3.08 7.41
CA ILE A 19 -3.33 3.86 6.95
C ILE A 19 -2.95 5.33 6.82
N ALA A 20 -2.28 5.89 7.82
CA ALA A 20 -1.87 7.29 7.81
C ALA A 20 -0.96 7.60 6.61
N ILE A 21 0.02 6.74 6.32
CA ILE A 21 0.92 6.91 5.16
C ILE A 21 0.14 6.91 3.84
N VAL A 22 -0.74 5.92 3.65
CA VAL A 22 -1.50 5.77 2.40
C VAL A 22 -2.50 6.92 2.23
N LEU A 23 -3.23 7.30 3.27
CA LEU A 23 -4.18 8.42 3.21
C LEU A 23 -3.46 9.76 3.00
N PHE A 24 -2.33 9.97 3.67
CA PHE A 24 -1.54 11.19 3.51
C PHE A 24 -0.98 11.33 2.09
N SER A 25 -0.42 10.25 1.52
CA SER A 25 0.04 10.25 0.13
C SER A 25 -1.11 10.53 -0.84
N ASN A 26 -2.24 9.85 -0.68
CA ASN A 26 -3.43 10.07 -1.51
C ASN A 26 -3.94 11.51 -1.42
N ALA A 27 -4.03 12.07 -0.22
CA ALA A 27 -4.51 13.44 0.01
C ALA A 27 -3.56 14.47 -0.63
N ILE A 28 -2.25 14.35 -0.42
CA ILE A 28 -1.27 15.26 -1.03
C ILE A 28 -1.33 15.17 -2.54
N CYS A 29 -1.31 13.96 -3.11
CA CYS A 29 -1.36 13.79 -4.57
C CYS A 29 -2.65 14.40 -5.14
N PHE A 30 -3.79 14.24 -4.44
CA PHE A 30 -5.05 14.84 -4.86
C PHE A 30 -5.03 16.38 -4.79
N ILE A 31 -4.53 16.97 -3.71
CA ILE A 31 -4.44 18.43 -3.54
C ILE A 31 -3.53 19.03 -4.61
N VAL A 32 -2.32 18.48 -4.76
CA VAL A 32 -1.34 18.95 -5.74
C VAL A 32 -1.87 18.76 -7.16
N GLY A 33 -2.37 17.56 -7.48
CA GLY A 33 -2.91 17.27 -8.80
C GLY A 33 -4.11 18.15 -9.16
N SER A 34 -5.00 18.44 -8.22
CA SER A 34 -6.14 19.34 -8.44
C SER A 34 -5.71 20.77 -8.73
N TYR A 35 -4.69 21.27 -8.00
CA TYR A 35 -4.11 22.59 -8.25
C TYR A 35 -3.51 22.68 -9.68
N PHE A 36 -2.73 21.67 -10.08
CA PHE A 36 -2.13 21.65 -11.42
C PHE A 36 -3.15 21.45 -12.54
N ALA A 37 -4.16 20.59 -12.36
CA ALA A 37 -5.23 20.41 -13.33
C ALA A 37 -6.04 21.70 -13.56
N SER A 38 -6.18 22.55 -12.54
CA SER A 38 -6.87 23.85 -12.65
C SER A 38 -6.06 24.95 -13.33
N THR A 39 -4.74 24.82 -13.37
CA THR A 39 -3.81 25.80 -13.95
C THR A 39 -3.31 25.38 -15.34
N ALA A 40 -3.33 24.08 -15.65
CA ALA A 40 -2.91 23.51 -16.93
C ALA A 40 -4.08 23.41 -17.93
N THR A 41 -4.62 24.55 -18.38
CA THR A 41 -5.62 24.61 -19.47
C THR A 41 -5.00 24.66 -20.87
N ALA A 42 -3.67 24.57 -21.01
CA ALA A 42 -2.96 24.91 -22.25
C ALA A 42 -2.11 23.79 -22.90
N PHE A 43 -1.97 22.60 -22.32
CA PHE A 43 -1.18 21.53 -22.94
C PHE A 43 -2.09 20.52 -23.65
N SER A 44 -2.24 20.72 -24.95
CA SER A 44 -2.88 19.79 -25.88
C SER A 44 -2.17 18.43 -25.89
N SER A 45 -2.85 17.43 -25.34
CA SER A 45 -2.74 15.98 -25.60
C SER A 45 -1.39 15.50 -26.14
N ILE A 46 -0.35 15.50 -25.29
CA ILE A 46 0.60 14.39 -25.38
C ILE A 46 -0.24 13.14 -25.15
N SER A 47 -0.14 12.13 -26.01
CA SER A 47 -0.79 10.84 -25.79
C SER A 47 -0.23 10.23 -24.51
N VAL A 48 -0.77 10.65 -23.36
CA VAL A 48 -0.25 10.31 -22.04
C VAL A 48 -0.40 8.80 -21.90
N PRO A 49 0.67 8.07 -21.57
CA PRO A 49 0.60 6.63 -21.38
C PRO A 49 -0.06 6.31 -20.02
N THR A 50 -1.25 6.87 -19.76
CA THR A 50 -2.08 6.63 -18.57
C THR A 50 -2.33 5.14 -18.37
N ILE A 51 -2.50 4.39 -19.46
CA ILE A 51 -2.62 2.92 -19.42
C ILE A 51 -1.33 2.28 -18.90
N ALA A 52 -0.16 2.70 -19.38
CA ALA A 52 1.11 2.14 -18.91
C ALA A 52 1.35 2.46 -17.43
N LEU A 53 1.03 3.68 -17.00
CA LEU A 53 1.10 4.08 -15.59
C LEU A 53 0.10 3.28 -14.74
N ALA A 54 -1.12 3.03 -15.23
CA ALA A 54 -2.11 2.23 -14.53
C ALA A 54 -1.67 0.78 -14.39
N ILE A 55 -1.08 0.19 -15.44
CA ILE A 55 -0.48 -1.14 -15.40
C ILE A 55 0.64 -1.19 -14.36
N LEU A 56 1.51 -0.16 -14.32
CA LEU A 56 2.57 -0.06 -13.31
C LEU A 56 2.00 0.00 -11.88
N GLY A 57 0.96 0.81 -11.67
CA GLY A 57 0.27 0.89 -10.38
C GLY A 57 -0.33 -0.46 -9.94
N ILE A 58 -0.94 -1.21 -10.85
CA ILE A 58 -1.46 -2.56 -10.56
C ILE A 58 -0.30 -3.54 -10.29
N ALA A 59 0.79 -3.45 -11.06
CA ALA A 59 1.98 -4.28 -10.90
C ALA A 59 2.62 -4.08 -9.52
N ASP A 60 2.68 -2.85 -9.03
CA ASP A 60 3.16 -2.53 -7.68
C ASP A 60 2.30 -3.20 -6.60
N ILE A 61 0.97 -3.17 -6.73
CA ILE A 61 0.09 -3.89 -5.80
C ILE A 61 0.36 -5.40 -5.86
N GLY A 62 0.55 -5.95 -7.07
CA GLY A 62 0.95 -7.35 -7.26
C GLY A 62 2.28 -7.69 -6.58
N ALA A 63 3.30 -6.85 -6.77
CA ALA A 63 4.59 -6.97 -6.12
C ALA A 63 4.46 -6.87 -4.59
N GLY A 64 3.56 -6.03 -4.09
CA GLY A 64 3.21 -5.94 -2.67
C GLY A 64 2.76 -7.27 -2.08
N PHE A 65 1.98 -8.08 -2.81
CA PHE A 65 1.54 -9.40 -2.32
C PHE A 65 2.72 -10.37 -2.23
N ALA A 66 3.61 -10.35 -3.22
CA ALA A 66 4.81 -11.16 -3.22
C ALA A 66 5.76 -10.78 -2.08
N VAL A 67 5.99 -9.47 -1.87
CA VAL A 67 6.83 -8.93 -0.80
C VAL A 67 6.24 -9.29 0.57
N LYS A 68 4.93 -9.10 0.78
CA LYS A 68 4.24 -9.52 2.01
C LYS A 68 4.48 -10.99 2.31
N LYS A 69 4.26 -11.86 1.32
CA LYS A 69 4.44 -13.31 1.47
C LYS A 69 5.90 -13.65 1.79
N ALA A 70 6.86 -13.01 1.12
CA ALA A 70 8.28 -13.21 1.35
C ALA A 70 8.71 -12.78 2.76
N MET A 71 8.20 -11.65 3.26
CA MET A 71 8.52 -11.13 4.59
C MET A 71 7.85 -11.91 5.73
N LEU A 72 6.68 -12.53 5.49
CA LEU A 72 6.02 -13.40 6.47
C LEU A 72 6.66 -14.79 6.54
N LYS A 73 7.22 -15.29 5.43
CA LYS A 73 7.77 -16.66 5.32
C LYS A 73 8.72 -17.06 6.46
N PRO A 74 9.68 -16.23 6.90
CA PRO A 74 10.58 -16.58 8.01
C PRO A 74 9.86 -16.83 9.32
N VAL A 75 8.78 -16.08 9.58
CA VAL A 75 7.99 -16.19 10.82
C VAL A 75 7.11 -17.44 10.80
N LEU A 76 6.55 -17.79 9.64
CA LEU A 76 5.63 -18.93 9.50
C LEU A 76 6.35 -20.29 9.55
N ILE A 77 7.60 -20.34 9.07
CA ILE A 77 8.39 -21.59 8.93
C ILE A 77 9.34 -21.81 10.11
N SER A 78 9.66 -20.79 10.91
CA SER A 78 10.57 -20.90 12.05
C SER A 78 10.17 -22.06 12.99
N PRO A 79 11.10 -22.98 13.31
CA PRO A 79 10.87 -24.04 14.29
C PRO A 79 10.91 -23.51 15.74
N ASN A 80 11.48 -22.33 15.95
CA ASN A 80 11.59 -21.71 17.27
C ASN A 80 10.33 -20.90 17.62
N PRO A 81 9.93 -20.86 18.90
CA PRO A 81 8.85 -20.00 19.36
C PRO A 81 9.20 -18.53 19.04
N VAL A 82 8.31 -17.86 18.31
CA VAL A 82 8.50 -16.47 17.89
C VAL A 82 8.27 -15.56 19.11
N ASP A 83 9.29 -14.77 19.47
CA ASP A 83 9.17 -13.75 20.50
C ASP A 83 8.20 -12.64 20.07
N LYS A 84 7.40 -12.14 21.02
CA LYS A 84 6.43 -11.05 20.83
C LYS A 84 7.08 -9.78 20.30
N ILE A 85 8.27 -9.44 20.81
CA ILE A 85 9.00 -8.23 20.42
C ILE A 85 9.44 -8.34 18.95
N LEU A 86 9.97 -9.49 18.58
CA LEU A 86 10.40 -9.78 17.22
C LEU A 86 9.20 -9.76 16.26
N LEU A 87 8.08 -10.38 16.64
CA LEU A 87 6.86 -10.38 15.84
C LEU A 87 6.33 -8.96 15.62
N ALA A 88 6.25 -8.14 16.66
CA ALA A 88 5.82 -6.75 16.55
C ALA A 88 6.71 -5.94 15.60
N SER A 89 8.03 -6.12 15.69
CA SER A 89 9.00 -5.48 14.79
C SER A 89 8.78 -5.90 13.32
N ILE A 90 8.61 -7.20 13.07
CA ILE A 90 8.37 -7.73 11.72
C ILE A 90 7.04 -7.21 11.16
N MET A 91 5.96 -7.24 11.96
CA MET A 91 4.65 -6.75 11.53
C MET A 91 4.67 -5.26 11.21
N ARG A 92 5.37 -4.46 12.01
CA ARG A 92 5.57 -3.04 11.73
C ARG A 92 6.36 -2.83 10.44
N LYS A 93 7.45 -3.59 10.25
CA LYS A 93 8.26 -3.54 9.02
C LYS A 93 7.44 -3.88 7.78
N ILE A 94 6.68 -4.97 7.82
CA ILE A 94 5.78 -5.38 6.73
C ILE A 94 4.76 -4.30 6.45
N THR A 95 4.12 -3.77 7.50
CA THR A 95 3.09 -2.74 7.35
C THR A 95 3.66 -1.49 6.70
N LEU A 96 4.84 -1.03 7.12
CA LEU A 96 5.52 0.11 6.51
C LEU A 96 5.84 -0.15 5.04
N THR A 97 6.48 -1.28 4.73
CA THR A 97 6.87 -1.63 3.35
C THR A 97 5.65 -1.68 2.43
N ILE A 98 4.58 -2.37 2.84
CA ILE A 98 3.34 -2.45 2.06
C ILE A 98 2.70 -1.06 1.89
N SER A 99 2.68 -0.24 2.94
CA SER A 99 2.08 1.10 2.87
C SER A 99 2.83 2.00 1.89
N VAL A 100 4.16 1.91 1.84
CA VAL A 100 4.97 2.64 0.86
C VAL A 100 4.69 2.17 -0.56
N ILE A 101 4.62 0.85 -0.80
CA ILE A 101 4.24 0.30 -2.12
C ILE A 101 2.85 0.80 -2.54
N CYS A 102 1.87 0.72 -1.63
CA CYS A 102 0.52 1.22 -1.88
C CYS A 102 0.45 2.75 -2.05
N ALA A 103 1.45 3.50 -1.61
CA ALA A 103 1.52 4.95 -1.77
C ALA A 103 2.11 5.38 -3.13
N MET A 104 2.59 4.45 -3.96
CA MET A 104 3.14 4.74 -5.29
C MET A 104 2.09 5.02 -6.37
N PRO A 105 0.97 4.28 -6.50
CA PRO A 105 -0.04 4.55 -7.52
C PRO A 105 -0.52 6.02 -7.61
N PRO A 106 -0.80 6.71 -6.49
CA PRO A 106 -1.18 8.13 -6.51
C PRO A 106 -0.12 9.04 -7.13
N ILE A 107 1.16 8.70 -6.96
CA ILE A 107 2.29 9.43 -7.55
C ILE A 107 2.27 9.25 -9.08
N TYR A 108 1.98 8.04 -9.58
CA TYR A 108 1.80 7.81 -11.02
C TYR A 108 0.60 8.59 -11.58
N GLY A 109 -0.50 8.66 -10.83
CA GLY A 109 -1.63 9.50 -11.18
C GLY A 109 -1.27 10.99 -11.21
N LEU A 110 -0.46 11.45 -10.26
CA LEU A 110 0.01 12.84 -10.23
C LEU A 110 0.93 13.14 -11.42
N ILE A 111 1.83 12.23 -11.78
CA ILE A 111 2.66 12.32 -12.98
C ILE A 111 1.77 12.38 -14.24
N ALA A 112 0.72 11.56 -14.32
CA ALA A 112 -0.21 11.61 -15.44
C ALA A 112 -0.89 12.98 -15.56
N VAL A 113 -1.32 13.58 -14.44
CA VAL A 113 -1.90 14.93 -14.42
C VAL A 113 -0.88 15.98 -14.87
N PHE A 114 0.38 15.90 -14.42
CA PHE A 114 1.44 16.79 -14.90
C PHE A 114 1.70 16.68 -16.40
N LEU A 115 1.48 15.50 -16.99
CA LEU A 115 1.59 15.26 -18.42
C LEU A 115 0.33 15.68 -19.21
N GLY A 116 -0.68 16.26 -18.54
CA GLY A 116 -1.90 16.77 -19.16
C GLY A 116 -3.10 15.81 -19.09
N ALA A 117 -3.03 14.73 -18.31
CA ALA A 117 -4.18 13.88 -18.07
C ALA A 117 -5.24 14.59 -17.19
N GLN A 118 -6.50 14.23 -17.39
CA GLN A 118 -7.59 14.75 -16.57
C GLN A 118 -7.51 14.25 -15.12
N LYS A 119 -8.07 15.03 -14.19
CA LYS A 119 -8.11 14.71 -12.74
C LYS A 119 -8.84 13.40 -12.43
N GLU A 120 -9.74 12.96 -13.29
CA GLU A 120 -10.48 11.70 -13.18
C GLU A 120 -9.53 10.50 -13.22
N HIS A 121 -8.44 10.59 -13.98
CA HIS A 121 -7.41 9.55 -13.99
C HIS A 121 -6.69 9.47 -12.65
N LEU A 122 -6.36 10.62 -12.03
CA LEU A 122 -5.77 10.65 -10.69
C LEU A 122 -6.68 9.95 -9.69
N ALA A 123 -8.00 10.18 -9.74
CA ALA A 123 -8.95 9.48 -8.87
C ALA A 123 -8.88 7.95 -9.03
N ALA A 124 -8.71 7.44 -10.25
CA ALA A 124 -8.54 6.01 -10.48
C ALA A 124 -7.28 5.45 -9.80
N PHE A 125 -6.15 6.19 -9.83
CA PHE A 125 -4.93 5.80 -9.13
C PHE A 125 -5.08 5.82 -7.60
N LEU A 126 -5.85 6.76 -7.04
CA LEU A 126 -6.20 6.76 -5.61
C LEU A 126 -7.01 5.50 -5.24
N ILE A 127 -7.96 5.10 -6.09
CA ILE A 127 -8.76 3.88 -5.87
C ILE A 127 -7.85 2.64 -5.91
N ILE A 128 -6.91 2.55 -6.85
CA ILE A 128 -5.94 1.45 -6.93
C ILE A 128 -5.10 1.38 -5.65
N SER A 129 -4.58 2.53 -5.18
CA SER A 129 -3.83 2.66 -3.92
C SER A 129 -4.61 2.13 -2.71
N LEU A 130 -5.82 2.64 -2.51
CA LEU A 130 -6.66 2.31 -1.36
C LEU A 130 -7.11 0.84 -1.40
N THR A 131 -7.56 0.37 -2.56
CA THR A 131 -7.98 -1.02 -2.77
C THR A 131 -6.83 -1.98 -2.55
N GLY A 132 -5.66 -1.66 -3.12
CA GLY A 132 -4.42 -2.41 -2.92
C GLY A 132 -4.05 -2.50 -1.44
N TYR A 133 -4.10 -1.38 -0.72
CA TYR A 133 -3.82 -1.35 0.71
C TYR A 133 -4.81 -2.18 1.53
N MET A 134 -6.11 -2.08 1.24
CA MET A 134 -7.13 -2.91 1.90
C MET A 134 -6.89 -4.41 1.66
N GLY A 135 -6.43 -4.79 0.46
CA GLY A 135 -6.06 -6.17 0.12
C GLY A 135 -4.78 -6.65 0.82
N LEU A 136 -3.76 -5.78 0.88
CA LEU A 136 -2.42 -6.13 1.35
C LEU A 136 -2.22 -6.04 2.86
N ARG A 137 -3.00 -5.22 3.57
CA ARG A 137 -2.86 -5.06 5.03
C ARG A 137 -2.80 -6.40 5.77
N LEU A 138 -2.04 -6.44 6.85
CA LEU A 138 -1.96 -7.62 7.71
C LEU A 138 -3.34 -7.93 8.30
N ARG A 139 -3.72 -9.21 8.28
CA ARG A 139 -4.97 -9.71 8.84
C ARG A 139 -4.67 -10.92 9.74
N PRO A 140 -5.52 -11.23 10.73
CA PRO A 140 -5.33 -12.40 11.60
C PRO A 140 -5.17 -13.70 10.81
N ARG A 141 -5.90 -13.81 9.68
CA ARG A 141 -5.81 -14.98 8.79
C ARG A 141 -4.41 -15.25 8.24
N ASP A 142 -3.56 -14.23 8.14
CA ASP A 142 -2.19 -14.36 7.62
C ASP A 142 -1.27 -15.12 8.60
N PHE A 143 -1.70 -15.29 9.86
CA PHE A 143 -0.95 -15.93 10.93
C PHE A 143 -1.55 -17.25 11.43
N ARG A 144 -2.57 -17.79 10.76
CA ARG A 144 -3.25 -19.04 11.19
C ARG A 144 -2.30 -20.22 11.40
N SER A 145 -1.25 -20.34 10.59
CA SER A 145 -0.28 -21.43 10.73
C SER A 145 0.57 -21.35 11.99
N ILE A 146 0.63 -20.18 12.64
CA ILE A 146 1.31 -19.99 13.94
C ILE A 146 0.34 -20.25 15.09
N LEU A 147 -0.94 -19.91 14.91
CA LEU A 147 -1.98 -20.14 15.93
C LEU A 147 -2.34 -21.62 16.09
N ASN A 148 -2.21 -22.41 15.03
CA ASN A 148 -2.53 -23.84 15.02
C ASN A 148 -1.33 -24.75 15.35
N LYS A 149 -0.16 -24.18 15.68
CA LYS A 149 1.06 -24.89 16.11
C LYS A 149 1.23 -24.72 17.61
#